data_AF-A0A9D5IU03-F1
#
_entry.id   AF-A0A9D5IU03-F1
#
_cell.length_a   1.000
_cell.length_b   1.000
_cell.length_c   1.000
_cell.angle_alpha   90.00
_cell.angle_beta   90.00
_cell.angle_gamma   90.00
#
_symmetry.space_group_name_H-M   'P 1'
#
loop_
_entity.id
_entity.type
_entity.pdbx_description
1 polymer ?
#
loop_
_entity_poly.entity_id
_entity_poly.type
_entity_poly.pdbx_seq_one_letter_code
_entity_poly.pdbx_strand_id
1 'polypeptide(L)'
;MASCAARRRSDLTDLDLTTPPPGNEPRPLRIGVLGGTFDPVHIGHLRGGLEVAEALGLDELRLMPSARPPHRGTPQVSAQDRLAMVECAVAGVPPLVVDACELQRDKPSYTIDTLELMRAEMAAETQVFLLLGWDAFCGL
;
A
#
# COMPACT_ATOMS: atom_id res chain seq x y z
N MET A 1 47.59 -37.74 29.67
CA MET A 1 47.17 -36.36 29.36
C MET A 1 46.18 -36.42 28.20
N ALA A 2 44.98 -35.84 28.42
CA ALA A 2 43.87 -35.64 27.49
C ALA A 2 43.13 -36.88 26.93
N SER A 3 42.20 -37.38 27.75
CA SER A 3 40.95 -38.01 27.31
C SER A 3 39.99 -36.92 26.84
N CYS A 4 39.36 -37.08 25.67
CA CYS A 4 38.10 -36.42 25.35
C CYS A 4 37.27 -37.34 24.45
N ALA A 5 36.12 -37.73 24.98
CA ALA A 5 35.28 -38.83 24.57
C ALA A 5 34.60 -38.65 23.21
N ALA A 6 34.41 -39.78 22.53
CA ALA A 6 33.42 -39.95 21.47
C ALA A 6 32.05 -39.42 21.93
N ARG A 7 31.55 -38.37 21.27
CA ARG A 7 30.18 -37.90 21.50
C ARG A 7 29.22 -38.97 21.00
N ARG A 8 28.39 -39.45 21.93
CA ARG A 8 27.36 -40.46 21.70
C ARG A 8 26.34 -39.90 20.70
N ARG A 9 25.96 -40.73 19.74
CA ARG A 9 24.73 -40.56 18.95
C ARG A 9 23.55 -40.79 19.89
N SER A 10 23.01 -39.76 20.52
CA SER A 10 21.74 -39.86 21.25
C SER A 10 20.90 -38.58 21.32
N ASP A 11 21.33 -37.47 20.72
CA ASP A 11 20.67 -36.18 20.92
C ASP A 11 20.11 -35.63 19.59
N LEU A 12 19.33 -36.45 18.88
CA LEU A 12 18.67 -36.09 17.61
C LEU A 12 17.15 -35.93 17.74
N THR A 13 16.61 -35.85 18.96
CA THR A 13 15.15 -35.82 19.20
C THR A 13 14.52 -34.45 19.39
N ASP A 14 15.22 -33.33 19.15
CA ASP A 14 14.60 -31.99 19.25
C ASP A 14 15.04 -31.03 18.11
N LEU A 15 15.11 -31.52 16.87
CA LEU A 15 14.99 -30.60 15.73
C LEU A 15 13.49 -30.46 15.43
N ASP A 16 12.85 -29.55 16.14
CA ASP A 16 11.50 -29.12 15.84
C ASP A 16 11.48 -28.43 14.47
N LEU A 17 11.24 -29.24 13.43
CA LEU A 17 11.06 -28.82 12.03
C LEU A 17 9.84 -27.92 11.83
N THR A 18 9.08 -27.58 12.89
CA THR A 18 7.97 -26.63 12.83
C THR A 18 8.39 -25.19 13.15
N THR A 19 9.63 -24.95 13.60
CA THR A 19 10.14 -23.58 13.73
C THR A 19 10.54 -23.04 12.35
N PRO A 20 9.84 -22.02 11.81
CA PRO A 20 10.24 -21.40 10.55
C PRO A 20 11.65 -20.81 10.68
N PRO A 21 12.48 -20.85 9.62
CA PRO A 21 13.80 -20.23 9.68
C PRO A 21 13.66 -18.74 10.05
N PRO A 22 14.57 -18.17 10.86
CA PRO A 22 14.52 -16.75 11.21
C PRO A 22 14.52 -15.93 9.92
N GLY A 23 13.40 -15.24 9.65
CA GLY A 23 13.13 -14.55 8.39
C GLY A 23 11.81 -14.91 7.70
N ASN A 24 11.06 -15.92 8.20
CA ASN A 24 9.80 -16.37 7.60
C ASN A 24 8.55 -16.11 8.47
N GLU A 25 8.66 -15.24 9.48
CA GLU A 25 7.51 -14.74 10.23
C GLU A 25 6.63 -13.87 9.30
N PRO A 26 5.30 -14.06 9.27
CA PRO A 26 4.44 -13.20 8.46
C PRO A 26 4.59 -11.76 8.92
N ARG A 27 5.25 -10.92 8.11
CA ARG A 27 5.28 -9.48 8.37
C ARG A 27 3.93 -8.88 7.99
N PRO A 28 3.44 -7.87 8.72
CA PRO A 28 2.20 -7.21 8.32
C PRO A 28 2.31 -6.62 6.92
N LEU A 29 1.21 -6.67 6.18
CA LEU A 29 1.11 -6.03 4.87
C LEU A 29 1.29 -4.51 5.02
N ARG A 30 2.04 -3.91 4.10
CA ARG A 30 2.37 -2.49 4.07
C ARG A 30 1.75 -1.87 2.84
N ILE A 31 0.66 -1.14 3.03
CA ILE A 31 -0.14 -0.58 1.95
C ILE A 31 -0.01 0.94 1.96
N GLY A 32 0.50 1.49 0.86
CA GLY A 32 0.48 2.94 0.61
C GLY A 32 -0.81 3.37 -0.06
N VAL A 33 -1.23 4.60 0.24
CA VAL A 33 -2.38 5.26 -0.36
C VAL A 33 -1.95 6.61 -0.90
N LEU A 34 -2.11 6.79 -2.21
CA LEU A 34 -1.91 8.07 -2.88
C LEU A 34 -3.25 8.55 -3.45
N GLY A 35 -3.91 9.44 -2.70
CA GLY A 35 -5.13 10.10 -3.14
C GLY A 35 -4.85 11.25 -4.10
N GLY A 36 -5.72 11.44 -5.09
CA GLY A 36 -5.58 12.55 -6.02
C GLY A 36 -6.72 12.68 -7.02
N THR A 37 -6.88 13.86 -7.61
CA THR A 37 -7.85 14.03 -8.70
C THR A 37 -7.40 13.30 -9.97
N PHE A 38 -6.09 13.27 -10.26
CA PHE A 38 -5.52 12.66 -11.48
C PHE A 38 -6.21 13.15 -12.77
N ASP A 39 -6.17 14.46 -13.02
CA ASP A 39 -6.82 15.13 -14.16
C ASP A 39 -5.79 15.81 -15.09
N PRO A 40 -4.97 15.06 -15.87
CA PRO A 40 -4.81 13.60 -15.90
C PRO A 40 -3.70 13.09 -14.94
N VAL A 41 -3.59 11.77 -14.80
CA VAL A 41 -2.39 11.13 -14.21
C VAL A 41 -1.15 11.43 -15.08
N HIS A 42 0.02 11.55 -14.45
CA HIS A 42 1.26 11.89 -15.14
C HIS A 42 2.48 11.30 -14.41
N ILE A 43 3.65 11.34 -15.05
CA ILE A 43 4.89 10.72 -14.53
C ILE A 43 5.28 11.22 -13.14
N GLY A 44 5.04 12.49 -12.80
CA GLY A 44 5.28 12.99 -11.44
C GLY A 44 4.53 12.20 -10.35
N HIS A 45 3.26 11.82 -10.57
CA HIS A 45 2.50 11.00 -9.64
C HIS A 45 3.10 9.58 -9.54
N LEU A 46 3.43 8.98 -10.68
CA LEU A 46 3.89 7.60 -10.75
C LEU A 46 5.28 7.43 -10.17
N ARG A 47 6.25 8.27 -10.58
CA ARG A 47 7.64 8.16 -10.14
C ARG A 47 7.77 8.48 -8.65
N GLY A 48 7.11 9.54 -8.18
CA GLY A 48 7.09 9.86 -6.75
C GLY A 48 6.44 8.76 -5.92
N GLY A 49 5.32 8.19 -6.40
CA GLY A 49 4.70 7.03 -5.77
C GLY A 49 5.65 5.82 -5.68
N LEU A 50 6.29 5.46 -6.79
CA LEU A 50 7.25 4.35 -6.84
C LEU A 50 8.44 4.57 -5.89
N GLU A 51 9.00 5.77 -5.82
CA GLU A 51 10.11 6.08 -4.91
C GLU A 51 9.72 5.90 -3.45
N VAL A 52 8.52 6.35 -3.07
CA VAL A 52 8.01 6.13 -1.71
C VAL A 52 7.75 4.65 -1.45
N ALA A 53 7.20 3.93 -2.43
CA ALA A 53 6.95 2.50 -2.30
C ALA A 53 8.24 1.70 -2.10
N GLU A 54 9.28 2.00 -2.88
CA GLU A 54 10.63 1.43 -2.74
C GLU A 54 11.24 1.79 -1.38
N ALA A 55 11.22 3.07 -0.99
CA ALA A 55 11.83 3.55 0.25
C ALA A 55 11.17 2.99 1.52
N LEU A 56 9.86 2.77 1.49
CA LEU A 56 9.10 2.25 2.62
C LEU A 56 8.89 0.73 2.56
N GLY A 57 9.36 0.05 1.51
CA GLY A 57 9.13 -1.38 1.31
C GLY A 57 7.65 -1.73 1.31
N LEU A 58 6.85 -1.00 0.52
CA LEU A 58 5.41 -1.24 0.40
C LEU A 58 5.13 -2.50 -0.43
N ASP A 59 4.14 -3.27 0.01
CA ASP A 59 3.62 -4.43 -0.73
C ASP A 59 2.70 -3.97 -1.86
N GLU A 60 1.91 -2.92 -1.61
CA GLU A 60 1.03 -2.27 -2.56
C GLU A 60 1.11 -0.75 -2.40
N LEU A 61 1.06 -0.02 -3.51
CA LEU A 61 0.74 1.40 -3.51
C LEU A 61 -0.55 1.63 -4.30
N ARG A 62 -1.62 1.97 -3.58
CA ARG A 62 -2.96 2.21 -4.12
C ARG A 62 -3.09 3.66 -4.57
N LEU A 63 -3.23 3.87 -5.88
CA LEU A 63 -3.65 5.15 -6.45
C LEU A 63 -5.16 5.24 -6.35
N MET A 64 -5.67 6.27 -5.67
CA MET A 64 -7.09 6.44 -5.36
C MET A 64 -7.64 7.70 -6.03
N PRO A 65 -8.26 7.57 -7.23
CA PRO A 65 -8.86 8.72 -7.89
C PRO A 65 -10.02 9.26 -7.06
N SER A 66 -10.02 10.58 -6.83
CA SER A 66 -11.14 11.20 -6.12
C SER A 66 -12.39 11.29 -6.98
N ALA A 67 -13.55 10.96 -6.41
CA ALA A 67 -14.83 11.04 -7.10
C ALA A 67 -15.25 12.49 -7.31
N ARG A 68 -15.33 13.24 -6.20
CA ARG A 68 -15.76 14.64 -6.15
C ARG A 68 -14.92 15.37 -5.10
N PRO A 69 -13.75 15.94 -5.47
CA PRO A 69 -12.91 16.65 -4.51
C PRO A 69 -13.65 17.91 -4.02
N PRO A 70 -14.02 18.00 -2.72
CA PRO A 70 -14.86 19.09 -2.21
C PRO A 70 -14.19 20.47 -2.26
N HIS A 71 -12.86 20.51 -2.36
CA HIS A 71 -12.04 21.72 -2.33
C HIS A 71 -11.54 22.18 -3.70
N ARG A 72 -11.97 21.55 -4.80
CA ARG A 72 -11.59 21.93 -6.18
C ARG A 72 -12.85 22.12 -7.04
N GLY A 73 -12.74 22.92 -8.09
CA GLY A 73 -13.78 23.05 -9.11
C GLY A 73 -14.03 21.72 -9.84
N THR A 74 -15.12 21.63 -10.63
CA THR A 74 -15.44 20.43 -11.40
C THR A 74 -14.26 20.05 -12.32
N PRO A 75 -13.72 18.82 -12.22
CA PRO A 75 -12.67 18.34 -13.12
C PRO A 75 -13.09 18.43 -14.60
N GLN A 76 -12.13 18.65 -15.50
CA GLN A 76 -12.41 18.72 -16.94
C GLN A 76 -12.74 17.34 -17.51
N VAL A 77 -12.22 16.29 -16.88
CA VAL A 77 -12.38 14.89 -17.29
C VAL A 77 -13.29 14.13 -16.32
N SER A 78 -14.15 13.27 -16.85
CA SER A 78 -15.10 12.49 -16.06
C SER A 78 -14.37 11.60 -15.04
N ALA A 79 -15.04 11.23 -13.94
CA ALA A 79 -14.43 10.34 -12.95
C ALA A 79 -14.05 8.98 -13.56
N GLN A 80 -14.89 8.46 -14.46
CA GLN A 80 -14.66 7.21 -15.18
C GLN A 80 -13.45 7.29 -16.11
N ASP A 81 -13.28 8.39 -16.84
CA ASP A 81 -12.12 8.56 -17.73
C ASP A 81 -10.83 8.74 -16.92
N ARG A 82 -10.88 9.44 -15.78
CA ARG A 82 -9.73 9.55 -14.86
C ARG A 82 -9.35 8.19 -14.28
N LEU A 83 -10.32 7.38 -13.90
CA LEU A 83 -10.09 6.00 -13.47
C LEU A 83 -9.40 5.19 -14.57
N ALA A 84 -9.95 5.19 -15.78
CA ALA A 84 -9.39 4.45 -16.91
C ALA A 84 -7.95 4.88 -17.24
N MET A 85 -7.65 6.17 -17.17
CA MET A 85 -6.28 6.68 -17.35
C MET A 85 -5.33 6.16 -16.25
N VAL A 86 -5.77 6.09 -15.00
CA VAL A 86 -4.96 5.59 -13.89
C VAL A 86 -4.76 4.08 -14.01
N GLU A 87 -5.78 3.31 -14.40
CA GLU A 87 -5.67 1.88 -14.69
C GLU A 87 -4.63 1.61 -15.79
N CYS A 88 -4.67 2.37 -16.88
CA CYS A 88 -3.66 2.28 -17.94
C CYS A 88 -2.26 2.63 -17.44
N ALA A 89 -2.15 3.61 -16.54
CA ALA A 89 -0.87 4.10 -16.04
C ALA A 89 -0.16 3.12 -15.10
N VAL A 90 -0.92 2.29 -14.36
CA VAL A 90 -0.35 1.30 -13.42
C VAL A 90 -0.25 -0.11 -13.99
N ALA A 91 -0.86 -0.37 -15.15
CA ALA A 91 -0.90 -1.70 -15.76
C ALA A 91 0.52 -2.26 -15.97
N GLY A 92 0.81 -3.40 -15.33
CA GLY A 92 2.11 -4.06 -15.43
C GLY A 92 3.24 -3.39 -14.65
N VAL A 93 2.94 -2.48 -13.72
CA VAL A 93 3.94 -1.75 -12.92
C VAL A 93 3.78 -2.04 -11.42
N PRO A 94 4.18 -3.23 -10.91
CA PRO A 94 4.21 -3.47 -9.47
C PRO A 94 5.15 -2.48 -8.74
N PRO A 95 4.83 -2.06 -7.50
CA PRO A 95 3.68 -2.45 -6.66
C PRO A 95 2.44 -1.56 -6.85
N LEU A 96 2.32 -0.82 -7.96
CA LEU A 96 1.21 0.11 -8.16
C LEU A 96 -0.10 -0.62 -8.48
N VAL A 97 -1.17 -0.20 -7.83
CA VAL A 97 -2.54 -0.69 -8.07
C VAL A 97 -3.53 0.47 -8.04
N VAL A 98 -4.69 0.30 -8.65
CA VAL A 98 -5.79 1.29 -8.58
C VAL A 98 -6.80 0.84 -7.55
N ASP A 99 -7.29 1.78 -6.75
CA ASP A 99 -8.43 1.56 -5.86
C ASP A 99 -9.51 2.61 -6.16
N ALA A 100 -10.66 2.10 -6.64
CA ALA A 100 -11.78 2.89 -7.11
C ALA A 100 -12.86 3.13 -6.03
N CYS A 101 -12.60 2.80 -4.76
CA CYS A 101 -13.62 2.84 -3.71
C CYS A 101 -14.28 4.22 -3.57
N GLU A 102 -13.55 5.31 -3.85
CA GLU A 102 -14.13 6.65 -3.76
C GLU A 102 -15.20 6.90 -4.84
N LEU A 103 -14.99 6.37 -6.06
CA LEU A 103 -15.90 6.55 -7.21
C LEU A 103 -17.22 5.80 -7.06
N GLN A 104 -17.26 4.80 -6.18
CA GLN A 104 -18.44 3.99 -5.90
C GLN A 104 -19.39 4.67 -4.90
N ARG A 105 -19.01 5.83 -4.34
CA ARG A 105 -19.78 6.54 -3.32
C ARG A 105 -20.48 7.76 -3.89
N ASP A 106 -21.72 7.98 -3.47
CA ASP A 106 -22.52 9.16 -3.82
C ASP A 106 -22.26 10.39 -2.92
N LYS A 107 -21.12 10.42 -2.20
CA LYS A 107 -20.73 11.51 -1.30
C LYS A 107 -19.38 12.14 -1.73
N PRO A 108 -19.08 13.39 -1.30
CA PRO A 108 -17.75 13.96 -1.50
C PRO A 108 -16.63 13.06 -0.96
N SER A 109 -15.48 13.13 -1.60
CA SER A 109 -14.29 12.37 -1.20
C SER A 109 -13.64 13.02 0.01
N TYR A 110 -13.81 12.43 1.19
CA TYR A 110 -13.05 12.76 2.40
C TYR A 110 -12.10 11.63 2.76
N THR A 111 -10.84 11.98 3.04
CA THR A 111 -9.79 11.00 3.36
C THR A 111 -10.14 10.15 4.58
N ILE A 112 -10.79 10.73 5.61
CA ILE A 112 -11.20 9.97 6.80
C ILE A 112 -12.17 8.84 6.45
N ASP A 113 -13.20 9.14 5.64
CA ASP A 113 -14.17 8.14 5.20
C ASP A 113 -13.51 7.01 4.40
N THR A 114 -12.51 7.36 3.60
CA THR A 114 -11.76 6.41 2.78
C THR A 114 -10.90 5.50 3.65
N LEU A 115 -10.18 6.06 4.63
CA LEU A 115 -9.34 5.29 5.54
C LEU A 115 -10.16 4.38 6.49
N GLU A 116 -11.33 4.84 6.94
CA GLU A 116 -12.24 4.01 7.73
C GLU A 116 -12.76 2.81 6.94
N LEU A 117 -13.17 3.02 5.69
CA LEU A 117 -13.60 1.94 4.79
C LEU A 117 -12.46 0.93 4.57
N MET A 118 -11.27 1.41 4.23
CA MET A 118 -10.11 0.55 4.02
C MET A 118 -9.77 -0.26 5.28
N ARG A 119 -9.79 0.38 6.47
CA ARG A 119 -9.50 -0.32 7.73
C ARG A 119 -10.53 -1.41 8.04
N ALA A 120 -11.80 -1.20 7.69
CA ALA A 120 -12.84 -2.20 7.90
C ALA A 120 -12.64 -3.47 7.05
N GLU A 121 -11.95 -3.36 5.92
CA GLU A 121 -11.70 -4.47 4.98
C GLU A 121 -10.32 -5.15 5.19
N MET A 122 -9.44 -4.54 5.98
CA MET A 122 -8.06 -5.00 6.17
C MET A 122 -7.86 -5.75 7.49
N ALA A 123 -6.89 -6.67 7.51
CA ALA A 123 -6.40 -7.28 8.74
C ALA A 123 -5.88 -6.19 9.70
N ALA A 124 -6.08 -6.38 11.01
CA ALA A 124 -5.76 -5.37 12.03
C ALA A 124 -4.28 -4.97 12.03
N GLU A 125 -3.40 -5.91 11.68
CA GLU A 125 -1.95 -5.76 11.65
C GLU A 125 -1.48 -4.95 10.45
N THR A 126 -2.32 -4.84 9.39
CA THR A 126 -1.99 -4.12 8.15
C THR A 126 -1.57 -2.68 8.45
N GLN A 127 -0.41 -2.29 7.96
CA GLN A 127 0.15 -0.95 8.08
C GLN A 127 -0.28 -0.11 6.88
N VAL A 128 -0.96 1.00 7.15
CA VAL A 128 -1.46 1.91 6.11
C VAL A 128 -0.63 3.20 6.13
N PHE A 129 -0.11 3.58 4.96
CA PHE A 129 0.72 4.77 4.77
C PHE A 129 -0.03 5.74 3.87
N LEU A 130 -0.42 6.90 4.39
CA LEU A 130 -1.03 7.96 3.60
C LEU A 130 0.07 8.86 3.00
N LEU A 131 0.13 8.91 1.67
CA LEU A 131 1.05 9.79 0.94
C LEU A 131 0.35 11.11 0.63
N LEU A 132 0.97 12.21 1.07
CA LEU A 132 0.45 13.56 0.88
C LEU A 132 1.53 14.49 0.33
N GLY A 133 1.11 15.39 -0.55
CA GLY A 133 1.91 16.57 -0.90
C GLY A 133 2.02 17.52 0.29
N TRP A 134 3.12 18.27 0.34
CA TRP A 134 3.36 19.26 1.38
C TRP A 134 2.24 20.32 1.47
N ASP A 135 1.77 20.80 0.32
CA ASP A 135 0.68 21.76 0.19
C ASP A 135 -0.63 21.23 0.80
N ALA A 136 -0.98 19.98 0.51
CA ALA A 136 -2.15 19.32 1.07
C ALA A 136 -2.01 19.12 2.59
N PHE A 137 -0.83 18.71 3.05
CA PHE A 137 -0.54 18.55 4.47
C PHE A 137 -0.67 19.87 5.25
N CYS A 138 -0.17 20.98 4.71
CA CYS A 138 -0.31 22.30 5.34
C CYS A 138 -1.75 22.81 5.41
N GLY A 139 -2.67 22.21 4.66
CA GLY A 139 -4.09 22.55 4.67
C GLY A 139 -4.96 21.67 5.56
N LEU A 140 -4.37 20.70 6.29
CA LEU A 140 -5.07 19.86 7.26
C LEU A 140 -5.42 20.60 8.56
#